data_AF-A0A660KTJ6-F1
#
_entry.id   AF-A0A660KTJ6-F1
#
_cell.length_a   1.000
_cell.length_b   1.000
_cell.length_c   1.000
_cell.angle_alpha   90.00
_cell.angle_beta   90.00
_cell.angle_gamma   90.00
#
_symmetry.space_group_name_H-M   'P 1'
#
loop_
_entity.id
_entity.type
_entity.pdbx_description
1 polymer ?
#
loop_
_entity_poly.entity_id
_entity_poly.type
_entity_poly.pdbx_seq_one_letter_code
_entity_poly.pdbx_strand_id
1 'polypeptide(L)'
;MCLDFENDFGISSYISFLDSLINEPNDVKDLRKARVLFNFLGSDQEVANLFNAIGADLVPNLEADNDVNFQIQKYYENSWMTWMA
;
A
#
# COMPACT_ATOMS: atom_id res chain seq x y z
N MET A 1 -20.64 -3.80 6.93
CA MET A 1 -20.93 -3.79 5.49
C MET A 1 -22.40 -4.10 5.29
N CYS A 2 -23.08 -3.35 4.42
CA CYS A 2 -24.44 -3.68 4.01
C CYS A 2 -24.38 -4.94 3.12
N LEU A 3 -25.23 -5.92 3.39
CA LEU A 3 -25.21 -7.25 2.74
C LEU A 3 -25.97 -7.26 1.39
N ASP A 4 -26.42 -6.10 0.94
CA ASP A 4 -27.33 -5.92 -0.19
C ASP A 4 -26.64 -5.51 -1.50
N PHE A 5 -25.31 -5.42 -1.53
CA PHE A 5 -24.55 -5.23 -2.76
C PHE A 5 -23.39 -6.24 -2.85
N GLU A 6 -23.15 -6.76 -4.06
CA GLU A 6 -21.92 -7.51 -4.36
C GLU A 6 -20.72 -6.57 -4.21
N ASN A 7 -19.88 -6.85 -3.23
CA ASN A 7 -18.63 -6.15 -2.99
C ASN A 7 -17.47 -7.05 -3.41
N ASP A 8 -16.69 -6.62 -4.38
CA ASP A 8 -15.47 -7.31 -4.81
C ASP A 8 -14.28 -7.07 -3.88
N PHE A 9 -14.47 -6.28 -2.82
CA PHE A 9 -13.47 -5.87 -1.84
C PHE A 9 -12.30 -5.07 -2.43
N GLY A 10 -12.38 -4.62 -3.69
CA GLY A 10 -11.27 -3.97 -4.39
C GLY A 10 -10.75 -2.73 -3.68
N ILE A 11 -11.65 -1.90 -3.14
CA ILE A 11 -11.28 -0.70 -2.38
C ILE A 11 -10.58 -1.05 -1.06
N SER A 12 -11.14 -1.98 -0.29
CA SER A 12 -10.54 -2.40 0.99
C SER A 12 -9.19 -3.08 0.77
N SER A 13 -9.05 -3.95 -0.24
CA SER A 13 -7.78 -4.58 -0.59
C SER A 13 -6.73 -3.55 -1.00
N TYR A 14 -7.11 -2.57 -1.84
CA TYR A 14 -6.19 -1.50 -2.23
C TYR A 14 -5.70 -0.65 -1.05
N ILE A 15 -6.60 -0.32 -0.12
CA ILE A 15 -6.22 0.41 1.10
C ILE A 15 -5.32 -0.44 1.99
N SER A 16 -5.63 -1.73 2.19
CA SER A 16 -4.77 -2.66 2.93
C SER A 16 -3.38 -2.80 2.32
N PHE A 17 -3.30 -2.86 0.99
CA PHE A 17 -2.01 -2.87 0.29
C PHE A 17 -1.22 -1.57 0.54
N LEU A 18 -1.85 -0.40 0.43
CA LEU A 18 -1.18 0.87 0.71
C LEU A 18 -0.73 0.99 2.18
N ASP A 19 -1.55 0.53 3.12
CA ASP A 19 -1.18 0.45 4.54
C ASP A 19 0.05 -0.44 4.76
N SER A 20 0.13 -1.58 4.07
CA SER A 20 1.33 -2.46 4.15
C SER A 20 2.61 -1.79 3.65
N LEU A 21 2.50 -0.75 2.82
CA LEU A 21 3.63 0.02 2.30
C LEU A 21 3.94 1.28 3.12
N ILE A 22 3.00 1.79 3.91
CA ILE A 22 3.08 3.10 4.57
C ILE A 22 3.02 2.91 6.08
N ASN A 23 4.17 2.95 6.73
CA ASN A 23 4.25 2.88 8.19
C ASN A 23 4.70 4.23 8.78
N GLU A 24 5.61 4.93 8.10
CA GLU A 24 6.16 6.21 8.53
C GLU A 24 6.15 7.28 7.42
N PRO A 25 6.38 8.57 7.74
CA PRO A 25 6.34 9.64 6.73
C PRO A 25 7.36 9.49 5.59
N ASN A 26 8.47 8.77 5.82
CA ASN A 26 9.46 8.53 4.77
C ASN A 26 8.92 7.60 3.67
N ASP A 27 8.11 6.61 4.03
CA ASP A 27 7.48 5.71 3.07
C ASP A 27 6.58 6.50 2.11
N VAL A 28 5.77 7.41 2.66
CA VAL A 28 4.92 8.32 1.89
C VAL A 28 5.77 9.17 0.95
N LYS A 29 6.89 9.72 1.43
CA LYS A 29 7.80 10.53 0.63
C LYS A 29 8.38 9.74 -0.54
N ASP A 30 8.75 8.48 -0.34
CA ASP A 30 9.33 7.65 -1.39
C ASP A 30 8.28 7.22 -2.42
N LEU A 31 7.06 6.88 -1.98
CA LEU A 31 5.93 6.61 -2.87
C LEU A 31 5.54 7.84 -3.71
N ARG A 32 5.62 9.04 -3.14
CA ARG A 32 5.41 10.30 -3.88
C ARG A 32 6.49 10.53 -4.93
N LYS A 33 7.76 10.32 -4.60
CA LYS A 33 8.87 10.46 -5.57
C LYS A 33 8.72 9.46 -6.72
N ALA A 34 8.27 8.24 -6.42
CA ALA A 34 7.97 7.21 -7.39
C ALA A 34 6.66 7.48 -8.19
N ARG A 35 5.92 8.54 -7.85
CA ARG A 35 4.62 8.92 -8.44
C ARG A 35 3.53 7.85 -8.27
N VAL A 36 3.64 7.03 -7.23
CA VAL A 36 2.64 6.04 -6.83
C VAL A 36 1.49 6.71 -6.05
N LEU A 37 1.82 7.73 -5.25
CA LEU A 37 0.86 8.44 -4.41
C LEU A 37 0.99 9.96 -4.58
N PHE A 38 -0.15 10.66 -4.57
CA PHE A 38 -0.23 12.11 -4.49
C PHE A 38 -0.75 12.53 -3.11
N ASN A 39 -0.06 13.46 -2.46
CA ASN A 39 -0.44 13.96 -1.14
C ASN A 39 -1.36 15.18 -1.28
N PHE A 40 -2.57 15.08 -0.74
CA PHE A 40 -3.56 16.15 -0.63
C PHE A 40 -3.93 16.50 0.82
N LEU A 41 -3.31 15.85 1.81
CA LEU A 41 -3.61 15.99 3.24
C LEU A 41 -2.78 17.06 3.94
N GLY A 42 -1.71 17.55 3.30
CA GLY A 42 -0.86 18.64 3.79
C GLY A 42 0.58 18.18 3.99
N SER A 43 0.79 17.22 4.89
CA SER A 43 2.09 16.64 5.23
C SER A 43 2.15 15.14 5.00
N ASP A 44 3.37 14.60 4.88
CA ASP A 44 3.57 13.15 4.75
C ASP A 44 3.21 12.41 6.06
N GLN A 45 3.31 13.09 7.21
CA GLN A 45 2.88 12.57 8.50
C GLN A 45 1.37 12.36 8.58
N GLU A 46 0.58 13.31 8.06
CA GLU A 46 -0.88 13.19 8.04
C GLU A 46 -1.34 12.04 7.12
N VAL A 47 -0.64 11.82 6.01
CA VAL A 47 -0.88 10.65 5.14
C VAL A 47 -0.57 9.35 5.88
N ALA A 48 0.61 9.25 6.51
CA ALA A 48 0.99 8.04 7.24
C ALA A 48 0.02 7.72 8.38
N ASN A 49 -0.39 8.75 9.14
CA ASN A 49 -1.36 8.59 10.21
C ASN A 49 -2.73 8.12 9.68
N LEU A 50 -3.17 8.61 8.52
CA LEU A 50 -4.45 8.21 7.92
C LEU A 50 -4.44 6.73 7.53
N PHE A 51 -3.40 6.29 6.81
CA PHE A 51 -3.33 4.90 6.36
C PHE A 51 -3.20 3.96 7.55
N ASN A 52 -2.27 4.20 8.48
CA ASN A 52 -2.13 3.41 9.71
C ASN A 52 -3.43 3.32 10.53
N ALA A 53 -4.21 4.42 10.59
CA ALA A 53 -5.47 4.43 11.32
C ALA A 53 -6.57 3.62 10.61
N ILE A 54 -6.64 3.67 9.28
CA ILE A 54 -7.62 2.90 8.51
C ILE A 54 -7.21 1.42 8.48
N GLY A 55 -5.92 1.14 8.27
CA GLY A 55 -5.36 -0.20 8.19
C GLY A 55 -5.49 -1.01 9.48
N ALA A 56 -5.40 -0.35 10.64
CA ALA A 56 -5.58 -0.99 11.94
C ALA A 56 -6.91 -1.77 12.08
N ASP A 57 -7.96 -1.31 11.40
CA ASP A 57 -9.29 -1.94 11.43
C ASP A 57 -9.60 -2.78 10.17
N LEU A 58 -8.70 -2.81 9.18
CA LEU A 58 -8.86 -3.60 7.97
C LEU A 58 -8.29 -5.01 8.15
N VAL A 59 -9.04 -6.01 7.67
CA VAL A 59 -8.53 -7.38 7.52
C VAL A 59 -7.86 -7.47 6.15
N PRO A 60 -6.54 -7.73 6.07
CA PRO A 60 -5.84 -7.82 4.80
C PRO A 60 -6.44 -8.94 3.93
N ASN A 61 -6.73 -8.63 2.67
CA ASN A 61 -7.09 -9.64 1.70
C ASN A 61 -5.81 -10.22 1.08
N LEU A 62 -5.24 -11.21 1.77
CA LEU A 62 -3.98 -11.83 1.37
C LEU A 62 -4.03 -12.42 -0.06
N GLU A 63 -5.18 -12.92 -0.50
CA GLU A 63 -5.31 -13.46 -1.87
C GLU A 63 -5.28 -12.36 -2.93
N ALA A 64 -5.87 -11.19 -2.65
CA ALA A 64 -5.89 -10.07 -3.58
C ALA A 64 -4.49 -9.48 -3.81
N ASP A 65 -3.66 -9.44 -2.77
CA ASP A 65 -2.36 -8.75 -2.82
C ASP A 65 -1.19 -9.70 -3.18
N ASN A 66 -1.40 -11.02 -3.12
CA ASN A 66 -0.35 -12.03 -3.34
C ASN A 66 0.34 -11.91 -4.70
N ASP A 67 -0.42 -11.70 -5.78
CA ASP A 67 0.15 -11.61 -7.12
C ASP A 67 1.03 -10.36 -7.27
N VAL A 68 0.54 -9.21 -6.78
CA VAL A 68 1.29 -7.94 -6.81
C VAL A 68 2.56 -8.06 -5.96
N ASN A 69 2.46 -8.59 -4.74
CA ASN A 69 3.61 -8.81 -3.86
C ASN A 69 4.65 -9.73 -4.50
N PHE A 70 4.20 -10.81 -5.13
CA PHE A 70 5.09 -11.73 -5.86
C PHE A 70 5.78 -11.04 -7.03
N GLN A 71 5.05 -10.23 -7.81
CA GLN A 71 5.64 -9.47 -8.92
C GLN A 71 6.67 -8.44 -8.45
N ILE A 72 6.39 -7.74 -7.36
CA ILE A 72 7.33 -6.79 -6.73
C ILE A 72 8.59 -7.53 -6.29
N GLN A 73 8.45 -8.62 -5.52
CA GLN A 73 9.59 -9.42 -5.04
C GLN A 73 10.42 -9.95 -6.21
N LYS A 74 9.77 -10.53 -7.22
CA LYS A 74 10.41 -11.04 -8.42
C LYS A 74 11.16 -9.95 -9.19
N TYR A 75 10.65 -8.72 -9.23
CA TYR A 75 11.33 -7.59 -9.87
C TYR A 75 12.65 -7.26 -9.15
N TYR A 76 12.63 -7.20 -7.82
CA TYR A 76 13.83 -6.93 -7.01
C TYR A 76 14.84 -8.09 -7.04
N GLU A 77 14.38 -9.33 -7.16
CA GLU A 77 15.26 -10.51 -7.27
C GLU A 77 15.90 -10.66 -8.66
N ASN A 78 15.18 -10.33 -9.74
CA ASN A 78 15.67 -10.50 -11.11
C ASN A 78 16.47 -9.32 -11.65
N SER A 79 16.25 -8.11 -11.12
CA SER A 79 17.06 -6.96 -11.48
C SER A 79 18.38 -7.02 -10.71
N TRP A 80 19.51 -6.72 -11.37
CA TRP A 80 20.87 -6.68 -10.78
C TRP A 80 21.04 -5.64 -9.64
N MET A 81 19.96 -5.21 -9.00
CA MET A 81 19.89 -4.22 -7.91
C MET A 81 20.45 -4.74 -6.59
N THR A 82 20.74 -6.04 -6.46
CA THR A 82 21.44 -6.61 -5.28
C THR A 82 22.86 -6.04 -5.10
N TRP A 83 23.43 -5.37 -6.11
CA TRP A 83 24.76 -4.74 -6.04
C TRP A 83 24.72 -3.22 -5.78
N MET A 84 23.55 -2.58 -5.75
CA MET A 84 23.39 -1.13 -5.52
C MET A 84 22.53 -0.77 -4.30
N ALA A 85 22.04 -1.76 -3.56
CA ALA A 85 21.40 -1.57 -2.24
C ALA A 85 22.47 -1.43 -1.14
#